data_AF-A0A921IML7-F1
#
_entry.id   AF-A0A921IML7-F1
#
_cell.length_a   1.000
_cell.length_b   1.000
_cell.length_c   1.000
_cell.angle_alpha   90.00
_cell.angle_beta   90.00
_cell.angle_gamma   90.00
#
_symmetry.space_group_name_H-M   'P 1'
#
loop_
_entity.id
_entity.type
_entity.pdbx_description
1 polymer ?
#
loop_
_entity_poly.entity_id
_entity_poly.type
_entity_poly.pdbx_seq_one_letter_code
_entity_poly.pdbx_strand_id
1 'polypeptide(L)'
;MGLTRKDIDRLGPAAKKQIQEELARRGSEQKARALQDNAFRYGPMLPGGDSELERRYYAAELWPKIMAGLVVSVELHKQFLLYPADTYCGLRLPAAHYTPDFYITYANGVVEAVEVKHAKIRKLQRDYIYRRRLFIEKYARPNGWKFTEYIESE
;
A
#
# COMPACT_ATOMS: atom_id res chain seq x y z
N MET A 1 6.01 9.87 -33.98
CA MET A 1 4.69 9.26 -34.28
C MET A 1 4.58 7.98 -33.47
N GLY A 2 3.64 7.90 -32.52
CA GLY A 2 3.45 6.70 -31.70
C GLY A 2 2.59 5.67 -32.41
N LEU A 3 2.85 4.38 -32.18
CA LEU A 3 2.01 3.27 -32.63
C LEU A 3 0.58 3.47 -32.11
N THR A 4 -0.41 3.44 -33.00
CA THR A 4 -1.81 3.58 -32.61
C THR A 4 -2.32 2.27 -32.00
N ARG A 5 -3.43 2.32 -31.25
CA ARG A 5 -4.02 1.12 -30.62
C ARG A 5 -4.34 0.01 -31.64
N LYS A 6 -4.72 0.41 -32.87
CA LYS A 6 -4.97 -0.50 -34.00
C LYS A 6 -3.70 -1.15 -34.55
N ASP A 7 -2.54 -0.50 -34.40
CA ASP A 7 -1.24 -1.06 -34.83
C ASP A 7 -0.74 -2.09 -33.82
N ILE A 8 -0.97 -1.86 -32.52
CA ILE A 8 -0.60 -2.80 -31.45
C ILE A 8 -1.40 -4.09 -31.57
N ASP A 9 -2.68 -4.03 -31.94
CA ASP A 9 -3.53 -5.21 -32.07
C ASP A 9 -3.15 -6.14 -33.24
N ARG A 10 -2.42 -5.63 -34.23
CA ARG A 10 -1.91 -6.39 -35.38
C ARG A 10 -0.59 -7.10 -35.10
N LEU A 11 0.06 -6.82 -33.96
CA LEU A 11 1.34 -7.42 -33.58
C LEU A 11 1.16 -8.84 -33.01
N GLY A 12 2.22 -9.65 -33.09
CA GLY A 12 2.24 -10.96 -32.44
C GLY A 12 2.17 -10.87 -30.90
N PRO A 13 1.78 -11.96 -30.20
CA PRO A 13 1.57 -11.95 -28.74
C PRO A 13 2.77 -11.46 -27.92
N ALA A 14 4.00 -11.81 -28.33
CA ALA A 14 5.23 -11.38 -27.66
C ALA A 14 5.47 -9.86 -27.78
N ALA A 15 5.24 -9.28 -28.96
CA ALA A 15 5.38 -7.84 -29.18
C ALA A 15 4.31 -7.03 -28.45
N LYS A 16 3.07 -7.55 -28.37
CA LYS A 16 2.02 -6.94 -27.53
C LYS A 16 2.41 -6.90 -26.05
N LYS A 17 2.92 -8.01 -25.52
CA LYS A 17 3.38 -8.12 -24.14
C LYS A 17 4.51 -7.11 -23.84
N GLN A 18 5.52 -7.03 -24.71
CA GLN A 18 6.62 -6.09 -24.54
C GLN A 18 6.17 -4.62 -24.56
N ILE A 19 5.25 -4.25 -25.45
CA ILE A 19 4.69 -2.88 -25.49
C ILE A 19 3.88 -2.59 -24.22
N GLN A 20 3.08 -3.54 -23.75
CA GLN A 20 2.31 -3.38 -22.51
C GLN A 20 3.23 -3.22 -21.29
N GLU A 21 4.30 -4.01 -21.19
CA GLU A 21 5.29 -3.90 -20.13
C GLU A 21 6.01 -2.54 -20.16
N GLU A 22 6.40 -2.07 -21.34
CA GLU A 22 7.04 -0.75 -21.49
C GLU A 22 6.08 0.40 -21.16
N LEU A 23 4.81 0.30 -21.56
CA LEU A 23 3.77 1.27 -21.19
C LEU A 23 3.52 1.28 -19.68
N ALA A 24 3.48 0.10 -19.06
CA ALA A 24 3.32 -0.03 -17.62
C ALA A 24 4.52 0.58 -16.88
N ARG A 25 5.75 0.31 -17.33
CA ARG A 25 6.99 0.88 -16.77
C ARG A 25 6.99 2.41 -16.86
N ARG A 26 6.68 2.96 -18.04
CA ARG A 26 6.57 4.42 -18.21
C ARG A 26 5.48 5.02 -17.33
N GLY A 27 4.35 4.32 -17.20
CA GLY A 27 3.25 4.72 -16.33
C GLY A 27 3.65 4.76 -14.86
N SER A 28 4.37 3.74 -14.37
CA SER A 28 4.89 3.73 -12.99
C SER A 28 5.93 4.81 -12.75
N GLU A 29 6.82 5.08 -13.70
CA GLU A 29 7.83 6.13 -13.60
C GLU A 29 7.21 7.52 -13.53
N GLN A 30 6.19 7.78 -14.36
CA GLN A 30 5.44 9.04 -14.32
C GLN A 30 4.74 9.25 -12.97
N LYS A 31 4.12 8.20 -12.42
CA LYS A 31 3.48 8.25 -11.10
C LYS A 31 4.49 8.47 -9.97
N ALA A 32 5.61 7.75 -9.97
CA ALA A 32 6.68 7.92 -8.99
C ALA A 32 7.23 9.36 -9.03
N ARG A 33 7.45 9.91 -10.24
CA ARG A 33 7.90 11.30 -10.41
C ARG A 33 6.87 12.31 -9.91
N ALA A 34 5.59 12.12 -10.19
CA ALA A 34 4.54 12.98 -9.66
C ALA A 34 4.47 12.91 -8.12
N LEU A 35 4.67 11.73 -7.53
CA LEU A 35 4.71 11.56 -6.08
C LEU A 35 5.94 12.27 -5.48
N GLN A 36 7.11 12.14 -6.10
CA GLN A 36 8.33 12.86 -5.74
C GLN A 36 8.14 14.37 -5.78
N ASP A 37 7.58 14.90 -6.87
CA ASP A 37 7.37 16.35 -7.02
C ASP A 37 6.44 16.89 -5.93
N ASN A 38 5.41 16.13 -5.55
CA ASN A 38 4.55 16.48 -4.43
C ASN A 38 5.29 16.39 -3.09
N ALA A 39 6.00 15.30 -2.82
CA ALA A 39 6.77 15.13 -1.59
C ALA A 39 7.89 16.16 -1.43
N PHE A 40 8.47 16.66 -2.53
CA PHE A 40 9.43 17.76 -2.53
C PHE A 40 8.76 19.08 -2.13
N ARG A 41 7.54 19.36 -2.64
CA ARG A 41 6.79 20.60 -2.32
C ARG A 41 6.34 20.66 -0.87
N TYR A 42 5.82 19.57 -0.33
CA TYR A 42 5.29 19.52 1.03
C TYR A 42 6.35 19.11 2.07
N GLY A 43 7.54 18.70 1.63
CA GLY A 43 8.60 18.23 2.50
C GLY A 43 8.25 16.93 3.22
N PRO A 44 8.91 16.62 4.36
CA PRO A 44 8.67 15.39 5.13
C PRO A 44 7.37 15.43 5.95
N MET A 45 6.46 16.37 5.67
CA MET A 45 5.17 16.46 6.34
C MET A 45 4.21 15.45 5.73
N LEU A 46 3.60 14.61 6.55
CA LEU A 46 2.56 13.67 6.14
C LEU A 46 1.19 14.38 6.09
N PRO A 47 0.58 14.57 4.92
CA PRO A 47 -0.76 15.14 4.82
C PRO A 47 -1.79 14.08 5.22
N GLY A 48 -2.56 14.34 6.28
CA GLY A 48 -3.64 13.44 6.74
C GLY A 48 -3.18 12.25 7.60
N GLY A 49 -2.00 12.32 8.23
CA GLY A 49 -1.57 11.33 9.22
C GLY A 49 -2.24 11.54 10.57
N ASP A 50 -2.84 10.48 11.12
CA ASP A 50 -3.68 10.53 12.32
C ASP A 50 -2.86 10.59 13.62
N SER A 51 -1.59 10.13 13.59
CA SER A 51 -0.71 10.10 14.77
C SER A 51 0.67 10.74 14.55
N GLU A 52 1.29 11.19 15.64
CA GLU A 52 2.68 11.69 15.61
C GLU A 52 3.66 10.59 15.18
N LEU A 53 3.38 9.35 15.59
CA LEU A 53 4.21 8.22 15.24
C LEU A 53 4.15 7.91 13.73
N GLU A 54 2.99 8.00 13.11
CA GLU A 54 2.86 7.91 11.64
C GLU A 54 3.64 9.03 10.94
N ARG A 55 3.58 10.26 11.45
CA ARG A 55 4.36 11.39 10.91
C ARG A 55 5.86 11.12 10.98
N ARG A 56 6.35 10.58 12.10
CA ARG A 56 7.76 10.19 12.26
C ARG A 56 8.15 9.07 11.32
N TYR A 57 7.33 8.02 11.23
CA TYR A 57 7.55 6.93 10.30
C TYR A 57 7.62 7.44 8.86
N TYR A 58 6.66 8.29 8.46
CA TYR A 58 6.66 8.89 7.14
C TYR A 58 7.94 9.69 6.88
N ALA A 59 8.31 10.61 7.78
CA ALA A 59 9.48 11.46 7.60
C ALA A 59 10.80 10.66 7.57
N ALA A 60 10.94 9.65 8.42
CA ALA A 60 12.19 8.90 8.58
C ALA A 60 12.35 7.77 7.56
N GLU A 61 11.28 7.04 7.24
CA GLU A 61 11.35 5.80 6.47
C GLU A 61 10.74 5.93 5.08
N LEU A 62 9.59 6.56 4.95
CA LEU A 62 8.84 6.56 3.70
C LEU A 62 9.25 7.71 2.77
N TRP A 63 9.42 8.91 3.30
CA TRP A 63 9.79 10.11 2.55
C TRP A 63 11.12 9.94 1.80
N PRO A 64 12.21 9.41 2.41
CA PRO A 64 13.45 9.16 1.66
C PRO A 64 13.25 8.16 0.50
N LYS A 65 12.41 7.14 0.68
CA LYS A 65 12.11 6.15 -0.37
C LYS A 65 11.28 6.75 -1.51
N ILE A 66 10.36 7.66 -1.19
CA ILE A 66 9.63 8.45 -2.18
C ILE A 66 10.63 9.31 -2.97
N MET A 67 11.49 10.06 -2.28
CA MET A 67 12.48 10.94 -2.91
C MET A 67 13.47 10.16 -3.79
N ALA A 68 13.81 8.92 -3.42
CA ALA A 68 14.62 8.01 -4.24
C ALA A 68 13.88 7.42 -5.47
N GLY A 69 12.58 7.68 -5.62
CA GLY A 69 11.79 7.19 -6.76
C GLY A 69 11.41 5.72 -6.66
N LEU A 70 11.57 5.12 -5.48
CA LEU A 70 11.27 3.71 -5.23
C LEU A 70 9.77 3.47 -5.05
N VAL A 71 9.01 4.51 -4.69
CA VAL A 71 7.58 4.43 -4.38
C VAL A 71 6.75 5.05 -5.50
N VAL A 72 5.73 4.32 -5.95
CA VAL A 72 4.80 4.73 -7.01
C VAL A 72 3.52 5.30 -6.43
N SER A 73 3.03 4.74 -5.33
CA SER A 73 1.84 5.24 -4.64
C SER A 73 1.88 4.94 -3.15
N VAL A 74 1.28 5.84 -2.38
CA VAL A 74 1.02 5.69 -0.95
C VAL A 74 -0.45 5.98 -0.72
N GLU A 75 -1.18 5.03 -0.16
CA GLU A 75 -2.56 5.19 0.28
C GLU A 75 -2.58 5.09 1.80
N LEU A 76 -3.06 6.14 2.48
CA LEU A 76 -3.22 6.15 3.93
C LEU A 76 -4.53 5.49 4.32
N HIS A 77 -4.53 4.75 5.42
CA HIS A 77 -5.72 4.18 6.05
C HIS A 77 -6.66 3.45 5.06
N LYS A 78 -6.07 2.69 4.12
CA LYS A 78 -6.85 1.92 3.14
C LYS A 78 -7.63 0.80 3.83
N GLN A 79 -8.95 0.85 3.76
CA GLN A 79 -9.79 -0.15 4.43
C GLN A 79 -9.93 -1.45 3.63
N PHE A 80 -9.67 -2.58 4.28
CA PHE A 80 -9.82 -3.93 3.73
C PHE A 80 -10.93 -4.69 4.46
N LEU A 81 -11.84 -5.30 3.71
CA LEU A 81 -12.92 -6.12 4.26
C LEU A 81 -12.42 -7.51 4.67
N LEU A 82 -12.27 -7.77 5.96
CA LEU A 82 -11.93 -9.10 6.46
C LEU A 82 -13.12 -10.06 6.40
N TYR A 83 -14.27 -9.63 6.92
CA TYR A 83 -15.52 -10.38 6.87
C TYR A 83 -16.68 -9.46 6.53
N PRO A 84 -17.58 -9.87 5.61
CA PRO A 84 -18.82 -9.16 5.40
C PRO A 84 -19.69 -9.21 6.67
N ALA A 85 -20.64 -8.29 6.78
CA ALA A 85 -21.68 -8.41 7.79
C ALA A 85 -22.52 -9.66 7.50
N ASP A 86 -22.87 -10.40 8.53
CA ASP A 86 -23.60 -11.67 8.42
C ASP A 86 -24.56 -11.86 9.61
N THR A 87 -25.40 -12.89 9.57
CA THR A 87 -26.24 -13.30 10.69
C THR A 87 -26.06 -14.79 10.96
N TYR A 88 -25.69 -15.14 12.19
CA TYR A 88 -25.48 -16.53 12.59
C TYR A 88 -26.25 -16.82 13.88
N CYS A 89 -27.06 -17.88 13.87
CA CYS A 89 -27.90 -18.28 15.01
C CYS A 89 -28.77 -17.11 15.57
N GLY A 90 -29.30 -16.26 14.69
CA GLY A 90 -30.09 -15.10 15.07
C GLY A 90 -29.30 -13.89 15.61
N LEU A 91 -27.97 -13.98 15.69
CA LEU A 91 -27.10 -12.86 16.08
C LEU A 91 -26.54 -12.16 14.84
N ARG A 92 -26.62 -10.82 14.82
CA ARG A 92 -25.99 -10.00 13.78
C ARG A 92 -24.48 -9.91 14.03
N LEU A 93 -23.71 -10.40 13.07
CA LEU A 93 -22.25 -10.27 13.02
C LEU A 93 -21.90 -9.03 12.19
N PRO A 94 -21.28 -7.98 12.76
CA PRO A 94 -20.89 -6.81 12.00
C PRO A 94 -19.75 -7.13 11.03
N ALA A 95 -19.65 -6.32 9.97
CA ALA A 95 -18.52 -6.42 9.05
C ALA A 95 -17.20 -6.11 9.79
N ALA A 96 -16.21 -6.97 9.59
CA ALA A 96 -14.88 -6.77 10.16
C ALA A 96 -13.95 -6.20 9.09
N HIS A 97 -13.15 -5.20 9.47
CA HIS A 97 -12.21 -4.55 8.58
C HIS A 97 -10.80 -4.52 9.17
N TYR A 98 -9.82 -4.39 8.29
CA TYR A 98 -8.43 -4.10 8.64
C TYR A 98 -7.97 -2.87 7.87
N THR A 99 -7.29 -1.97 8.54
CA THR A 99 -6.85 -0.70 7.95
C THR A 99 -5.39 -0.49 8.35
N PRO A 100 -4.42 -0.85 7.47
CA PRO A 100 -3.04 -0.48 7.71
C PRO A 100 -2.89 1.04 7.63
N ASP A 101 -1.92 1.57 8.37
CA ASP A 101 -1.62 3.01 8.36
C ASP A 101 -1.11 3.45 6.99
N PHE A 102 -0.24 2.64 6.37
CA PHE A 102 0.26 2.89 5.02
C PHE A 102 0.10 1.65 4.13
N TYR A 103 -0.45 1.87 2.93
CA TYR A 103 -0.45 0.91 1.83
C TYR A 103 0.40 1.44 0.69
N ILE A 104 1.57 0.83 0.49
CA ILE A 104 2.65 1.33 -0.36
C ILE A 104 2.79 0.41 -1.58
N THR A 105 2.86 1.00 -2.77
CA THR A 105 3.25 0.29 -4.00
C THR A 105 4.59 0.79 -4.47
N TYR A 106 5.55 -0.13 -4.61
CA TYR A 106 6.90 0.16 -5.08
C TYR A 106 7.02 0.08 -6.61
N ALA A 107 8.05 0.73 -7.15
CA ALA A 107 8.35 0.74 -8.58
C ALA A 107 8.66 -0.65 -9.15
N ASN A 108 9.16 -1.56 -8.33
CA ASN A 108 9.40 -2.96 -8.70
C ASN A 108 8.12 -3.84 -8.65
N GLY A 109 6.95 -3.25 -8.37
CA GLY A 109 5.67 -3.96 -8.30
C GLY A 109 5.37 -4.62 -6.94
N VAL A 110 6.30 -4.57 -5.98
CA VAL A 110 6.03 -5.05 -4.62
C VAL A 110 5.05 -4.11 -3.92
N VAL A 111 4.13 -4.69 -3.17
CA VAL A 111 3.22 -3.95 -2.29
C VAL A 111 3.59 -4.24 -0.84
N GLU A 112 3.60 -3.19 -0.02
CA GLU A 112 3.84 -3.28 1.41
C GLU A 112 2.72 -2.61 2.19
N ALA A 113 2.12 -3.36 3.11
CA ALA A 113 1.20 -2.82 4.11
C ALA A 113 1.99 -2.60 5.42
N VAL A 114 1.99 -1.37 5.92
CA VAL A 114 2.70 -0.98 7.13
C VAL A 114 1.69 -0.63 8.21
N GLU A 115 1.87 -1.26 9.37
CA GLU A 115 1.21 -0.88 10.61
C GLU A 115 2.24 -0.24 11.54
N VAL A 116 1.89 0.91 12.09
CA VAL A 116 2.69 1.71 12.99
C VAL A 116 2.12 1.59 14.41
N LYS A 117 2.94 1.17 15.37
CA LYS A 117 2.51 0.89 16.74
C LYS A 117 3.51 1.38 17.80
N HIS A 118 2.99 1.81 18.94
CA HIS A 118 3.78 1.95 20.16
C HIS A 118 3.87 0.60 20.89
N ALA A 119 5.05 0.27 21.42
CA ALA A 119 5.30 -0.99 22.13
C ALA A 119 4.33 -1.24 23.32
N LYS A 120 3.94 -0.17 24.02
CA LYS A 120 3.04 -0.21 25.20
C LYS A 120 1.61 -0.64 24.85
N ILE A 121 1.08 -0.21 23.69
CA ILE A 121 -0.31 -0.45 23.27
C ILE A 121 -0.48 -1.86 22.68
N ARG A 122 0.58 -2.40 22.06
CA ARG A 122 0.57 -3.72 21.40
C ARG A 122 0.15 -4.87 22.32
N LYS A 123 0.50 -4.82 23.62
CA LYS A 123 0.18 -5.89 24.58
C LYS A 123 -1.29 -5.91 25.01
N LEU A 124 -2.03 -4.82 24.81
CA LEU A 124 -3.40 -4.67 25.29
C LEU A 124 -4.45 -5.05 24.23
N GLN A 125 -4.08 -5.13 22.96
CA GLN A 125 -5.02 -5.33 21.85
C GLN A 125 -5.09 -6.79 21.39
N ARG A 126 -5.84 -7.63 22.12
CA ARG A 126 -6.03 -9.06 21.78
C ARG A 126 -6.67 -9.26 20.40
N ASP A 127 -7.66 -8.45 20.06
CA ASP A 127 -8.37 -8.56 18.78
C ASP A 127 -7.50 -8.19 17.57
N TYR A 128 -6.53 -7.28 17.76
CA TYR A 128 -5.63 -6.85 16.70
C TYR A 128 -4.79 -8.02 16.16
N ILE A 129 -4.33 -8.93 17.03
CA ILE A 129 -3.55 -10.10 16.62
C ILE A 129 -4.32 -10.93 15.60
N TYR A 130 -5.61 -11.15 15.84
CA TYR A 130 -6.47 -11.93 14.96
C TYR A 130 -6.83 -11.16 13.68
N ARG A 131 -7.20 -9.88 13.77
CA ARG A 131 -7.48 -9.06 12.58
C ARG A 131 -6.26 -8.94 11.65
N ARG A 132 -5.07 -8.75 12.23
CA ARG A 132 -3.81 -8.77 11.49
C ARG A 132 -3.56 -10.11 10.82
N ARG A 133 -3.71 -11.22 11.55
CA ARG A 133 -3.56 -12.57 10.98
C ARG A 133 -4.52 -12.76 9.81
N LEU A 134 -5.78 -12.39 9.98
CA LEU A 134 -6.79 -12.48 8.92
C LEU A 134 -6.42 -11.63 7.70
N PHE A 135 -5.93 -10.41 7.89
CA PHE A 135 -5.43 -9.57 6.80
C PHE A 135 -4.27 -10.24 6.06
N ILE A 136 -3.28 -10.76 6.80
CA ILE A 136 -2.10 -11.39 6.21
C ILE A 136 -2.50 -12.62 5.37
N GLU A 137 -3.35 -13.49 5.91
CA GLU A 137 -3.75 -14.72 5.21
C GLU A 137 -4.71 -14.44 4.05
N LYS A 138 -5.63 -13.47 4.18
CA LYS A 138 -6.64 -13.17 3.15
C LYS A 138 -6.09 -12.29 2.02
N TYR A 139 -5.19 -11.36 2.34
CA TYR A 139 -4.72 -10.34 1.39
C TYR A 139 -3.22 -10.43 1.15
N ALA A 140 -2.39 -10.36 2.19
CA ALA A 140 -0.95 -10.19 1.99
C ALA A 140 -0.29 -11.41 1.33
N ARG A 141 -0.42 -12.61 1.92
CA ARG A 141 0.22 -13.82 1.38
C ARG A 141 -0.25 -14.19 -0.02
N PRO A 142 -1.56 -14.23 -0.34
CA PRO A 142 -2.02 -14.63 -1.68
C PRO A 142 -1.55 -13.69 -2.79
N ASN A 143 -1.36 -12.41 -2.47
CA ASN A 143 -0.87 -11.42 -3.43
C ASN A 143 0.65 -11.19 -3.36
N GLY A 144 1.37 -11.93 -2.52
CA GLY A 144 2.82 -11.77 -2.34
C GLY A 144 3.23 -10.42 -1.71
N TRP A 145 2.33 -9.77 -0.96
CA TRP A 145 2.62 -8.49 -0.31
C TRP A 145 3.47 -8.67 0.94
N LYS A 146 4.28 -7.65 1.22
CA LYS A 146 5.00 -7.53 2.48
C LYS A 146 4.08 -6.92 3.54
N PHE A 147 4.14 -7.44 4.75
CA PHE A 147 3.51 -6.82 5.92
C PHE A 147 4.60 -6.42 6.92
N THR A 148 4.62 -5.16 7.32
CA THR A 148 5.62 -4.62 8.25
C THR A 148 4.93 -4.01 9.45
N GLU A 149 5.34 -4.42 10.64
CA GLU A 149 4.94 -3.78 11.89
C GLU A 149 6.10 -2.90 12.35
N TYR A 150 5.97 -1.58 12.21
CA TYR A 150 6.92 -0.61 12.74
C TYR A 150 6.58 -0.33 14.20
N ILE A 151 7.51 -0.67 15.10
CA ILE A 151 7.32 -0.50 16.54
C ILE A 151 8.32 0.53 17.03
N GLU A 152 7.83 1.68 17.50
CA GLU A 152 8.67 2.62 18.24
C GLU A 152 8.83 2.11 19.68
N SER A 153 10.07 1.80 20.03
CA SER A 153 10.49 1.54 21.40
C SER A 153 10.83 2.87 22.05
N GLU A 154 9.93 3.38 22.89
CA GLU A 154 10.31 4.25 24.01
C GLU A 154 10.74 3.40 25.20
#